data_AF-A0A4D9CWQ9-F1
#
_entry.id   AF-A0A4D9CWQ9-F1
#
_cell.length_a   1.000
_cell.length_b   1.000
_cell.length_c   1.000
_cell.angle_alpha   90.00
_cell.angle_beta   90.00
_cell.angle_gamma   90.00
#
_symmetry.space_group_name_H-M   'P 1'
#
loop_
_entity.id
_entity.type
_entity.pdbx_description
1 polymer ?
#
loop_
_entity_poly.entity_id
_entity_poly.type
_entity_poly.pdbx_seq_one_letter_code
_entity_poly.pdbx_strand_id
1 'polypeptide(L)'
;MHHGAEMIYDTDDDNILKVDSEGNPFIPDFSLGELASSKDVVRPGQSHVYNPYPSFDSVHVKDGSPAFVWPRGFPVDLITDASTWNVSRGVEEGTHEGGVVTIVQSLADHDPDVDALYRLTSHLPLSFRSVGSARLEVIPPGVMTPFNAQATVFGKAGFCGMLLPVTVHGRVSDIWRSYVTGRSMWEARQRVAFASPFVTQCRNPHSYLADFDAESDLYERVGVLVSWLLK
;
A
#
# COMPACT_ATOMS: atom_id res chain seq x y z
N MET A 1 -0.93 -8.23 21.04
CA MET A 1 -1.28 -9.65 20.78
C MET A 1 -1.60 -10.42 22.06
N HIS A 2 -0.72 -10.47 23.07
CA HIS A 2 -0.94 -11.25 24.31
C HIS A 2 -2.17 -10.87 25.16
N HIS A 3 -2.75 -9.68 24.95
CA HIS A 3 -3.95 -9.22 25.67
C HIS A 3 -5.25 -9.30 24.84
N GLY A 4 -5.28 -10.11 23.77
CA GLY A 4 -6.50 -10.34 22.99
C GLY A 4 -6.86 -9.23 21.99
N ALA A 5 -5.86 -8.54 21.44
CA ALA A 5 -6.08 -7.55 20.39
C ALA A 5 -6.68 -8.21 19.14
N GLU A 6 -7.76 -7.64 18.61
CA GLU A 6 -8.40 -8.09 17.36
C GLU A 6 -7.94 -7.27 16.15
N MET A 7 -7.50 -6.03 16.38
CA MET A 7 -6.91 -5.14 15.39
C MET A 7 -5.69 -4.40 15.98
N ILE A 8 -4.71 -4.11 15.14
CA ILE A 8 -3.58 -3.24 15.46
C ILE A 8 -3.44 -2.21 14.35
N TYR A 9 -3.38 -0.94 14.75
CA TYR A 9 -3.07 0.20 13.88
C TYR A 9 -1.58 0.47 13.96
N ASP A 10 -0.90 0.37 12.82
CA ASP A 10 0.49 0.72 12.62
C ASP A 10 0.54 2.12 12.03
N THR A 11 0.90 3.10 12.86
CA THR A 11 0.87 4.54 12.56
C THR A 11 2.19 5.18 12.96
N ASP A 12 2.54 6.28 12.32
CA ASP A 12 3.76 7.04 12.62
C ASP A 12 3.48 8.31 13.45
N ASP A 13 4.53 8.93 14.00
CA ASP A 13 4.43 10.16 14.79
C ASP A 13 4.03 11.40 13.97
N ASP A 14 4.22 11.34 12.65
CA ASP A 14 3.86 12.37 11.68
C ASP A 14 2.48 12.17 11.03
N ASN A 15 1.73 11.14 11.46
CA ASN A 15 0.38 10.86 10.98
C ASN A 15 -0.68 11.61 11.80
N ILE A 16 -1.42 12.51 11.15
CA ILE A 16 -2.54 13.23 11.75
C ILE A 16 -3.85 12.57 11.29
N LEU A 17 -4.65 12.07 12.23
CA LEU A 17 -5.97 11.54 11.91
C LEU A 17 -6.84 12.62 11.28
N LYS A 18 -7.50 12.28 10.17
CA LYS A 18 -8.54 13.14 9.61
C LYS A 18 -9.73 13.17 10.55
N VAL A 19 -10.44 14.30 10.56
CA VAL A 19 -11.66 14.47 11.34
C VAL A 19 -12.85 14.78 10.44
N ASP A 20 -14.04 14.41 10.88
CA ASP A 20 -15.29 14.83 10.25
C ASP A 20 -15.60 16.32 10.52
N SER A 21 -16.74 16.80 10.02
CA SER A 21 -17.18 18.19 10.22
C SER A 21 -17.44 18.56 11.68
N GLU A 22 -17.63 17.57 12.56
CA GLU A 22 -17.86 17.73 13.99
C GLU A 22 -16.57 17.62 14.79
N GLY A 23 -15.44 17.34 14.13
CA GLY A 23 -14.13 17.17 14.77
C GLY A 23 -13.88 15.76 15.31
N ASN A 24 -14.75 14.79 15.03
CA ASN A 24 -14.51 13.41 15.45
C ASN A 24 -13.46 12.78 14.54
N PRO A 25 -12.45 12.09 15.08
CA PRO A 25 -11.45 11.41 14.28
C PRO A 25 -12.11 10.29 13.46
N PHE A 26 -11.78 10.28 12.17
CA PHE A 26 -12.08 9.16 11.30
C PHE A 26 -11.10 8.03 11.61
N ILE A 27 -11.53 7.11 12.47
CA ILE A 27 -10.87 5.83 12.69
C ILE A 27 -11.59 4.84 11.78
N PRO A 28 -10.94 4.35 10.71
CA PRO A 28 -11.61 3.42 9.82
C PRO A 28 -11.90 2.13 10.58
N ASP A 29 -13.18 1.85 10.83
CA ASP A 29 -13.60 0.52 11.24
C ASP A 29 -13.61 -0.38 10.01
N PHE A 30 -12.42 -0.84 9.63
CA PHE A 30 -12.33 -1.88 8.63
C PHE A 30 -12.83 -3.16 9.30
N SER A 31 -14.00 -3.66 8.90
CA SER A 31 -14.39 -5.05 9.19
C SER A 31 -13.43 -6.00 8.46
N LEU A 32 -12.16 -6.10 8.89
CA LEU A 32 -11.01 -6.85 8.33
C LEU A 32 -11.16 -8.39 8.41
N GLY A 33 -12.39 -8.85 8.31
CA GLY A 33 -12.83 -10.24 8.42
C GLY A 33 -14.15 -10.46 7.70
N GLU A 34 -14.98 -9.42 7.58
CA GLU A 34 -16.26 -9.44 6.86
C GLU A 34 -16.12 -8.96 5.41
N LEU A 35 -15.03 -8.27 5.09
CA LEU A 35 -14.67 -7.91 3.72
C LEU A 35 -14.07 -9.12 2.97
N ALA A 36 -14.80 -10.24 2.98
CA ALA A 36 -14.50 -11.39 2.15
C ALA A 36 -14.92 -11.07 0.72
N SER A 37 -13.98 -11.11 -0.22
CA SER A 37 -14.36 -11.10 -1.62
C SER A 37 -15.06 -12.42 -1.92
N SER A 38 -16.22 -12.39 -2.59
CA SER A 38 -16.84 -13.62 -3.09
C SER A 38 -15.99 -14.24 -4.20
N LYS A 39 -15.24 -13.41 -4.93
CA LYS A 39 -14.42 -13.77 -6.09
C LYS A 39 -13.24 -12.81 -6.25
N ASP A 40 -12.02 -13.34 -6.35
CA ASP A 40 -10.88 -12.53 -6.78
C ASP A 40 -10.85 -12.45 -8.29
N VAL A 41 -10.66 -11.25 -8.82
CA VAL A 41 -10.63 -10.98 -10.25
C VAL A 41 -9.17 -10.94 -10.71
N VAL A 42 -8.80 -11.88 -11.57
CA VAL A 42 -7.52 -11.87 -12.29
C VAL A 42 -7.80 -11.42 -13.72
N ARG A 43 -6.94 -10.54 -14.25
CA ARG A 43 -7.19 -9.88 -15.53
C ARG A 43 -6.13 -10.23 -16.58
N PRO A 44 -6.52 -10.39 -17.86
CA PRO A 44 -5.60 -10.71 -18.95
C PRO A 44 -4.48 -9.69 -19.09
N GLY A 45 -3.24 -10.18 -19.15
CA GLY A 45 -2.06 -9.33 -19.35
C GLY A 45 -1.72 -8.42 -18.18
N GLN A 46 -2.36 -8.60 -17.02
CA GLN A 46 -2.00 -7.91 -15.79
C GLN A 46 -0.61 -8.36 -15.34
N SER A 47 0.26 -7.40 -15.06
CA SER A 47 1.57 -7.69 -14.47
C SER A 47 1.41 -8.33 -13.08
N HIS A 48 2.35 -9.16 -12.68
CA HIS A 48 2.43 -9.69 -11.32
C HIS A 48 2.75 -8.62 -10.25
N VAL A 49 2.89 -7.37 -10.68
CA VAL A 49 3.07 -6.21 -9.82
C VAL A 49 1.99 -5.19 -10.17
N TYR A 50 1.37 -4.60 -9.15
CA TYR A 50 0.32 -3.59 -9.34
C TYR A 50 0.55 -2.36 -8.47
N ASN A 51 0.40 -1.18 -9.05
CA ASN A 51 0.39 0.10 -8.37
C ASN A 51 -1.07 0.55 -8.18
N PRO A 52 -1.61 0.51 -6.94
CA PRO A 52 -3.00 0.85 -6.69
C PRO A 52 -3.22 2.36 -6.56
N TYR A 53 -2.17 3.18 -6.41
CA TYR A 53 -2.28 4.62 -6.11
C TYR A 53 -3.03 5.40 -7.21
N PRO A 54 -2.78 5.16 -8.52
CA PRO A 54 -3.53 5.82 -9.60
C PRO A 54 -5.04 5.56 -9.56
N SER A 55 -5.47 4.47 -8.91
CA SER A 55 -6.90 4.21 -8.75
C SER A 55 -7.56 5.26 -7.85
N PHE A 56 -6.84 5.92 -6.93
CA PHE A 56 -7.38 6.87 -5.95
C PHE A 56 -7.43 8.34 -6.43
N ASP A 57 -7.33 8.57 -7.75
CA ASP A 57 -7.43 9.89 -8.37
C ASP A 57 -6.52 10.94 -7.70
N SER A 58 -5.22 10.65 -7.57
CA SER A 58 -4.24 11.55 -6.95
C SER A 58 -4.06 12.86 -7.71
N VAL A 59 -3.99 13.96 -6.98
CA VAL A 59 -3.74 15.30 -7.51
C VAL A 59 -2.69 16.05 -6.70
N HIS A 60 -1.95 16.95 -7.37
CA HIS A 60 -1.09 17.91 -6.68
C HIS A 60 -1.95 18.98 -6.01
N VAL A 61 -1.73 19.23 -4.71
CA VAL A 61 -2.50 20.21 -3.94
C VAL A 61 -2.34 21.64 -4.47
N LYS A 62 -1.16 21.94 -5.05
CA LYS A 62 -0.81 23.28 -5.52
C LYS A 62 -1.68 23.79 -6.67
N ASP A 63 -2.01 22.92 -7.62
CA ASP A 63 -2.68 23.31 -8.88
C ASP A 63 -3.81 22.36 -9.30
N GLY A 64 -4.07 21.30 -8.54
CA GLY A 64 -5.09 20.30 -8.84
C GLY A 64 -4.77 19.42 -10.04
N SER A 65 -3.54 19.48 -10.57
CA SER A 65 -3.15 18.64 -11.71
C SER A 65 -3.06 17.16 -11.30
N PRO A 66 -3.45 16.22 -12.18
CA PRO A 66 -3.32 14.80 -11.90
C PRO A 66 -1.86 14.43 -11.59
N ALA A 67 -1.66 13.64 -10.54
CA ALA A 67 -0.37 13.12 -10.15
C ALA A 67 -0.33 11.61 -10.40
N PHE A 68 0.70 11.13 -11.08
CA PHE A 68 1.01 9.70 -11.12
C PHE A 68 1.93 9.38 -9.95
N VAL A 69 1.47 8.54 -9.02
CA VAL A 69 2.15 8.27 -7.74
C VAL A 69 2.28 6.76 -7.58
N TRP A 70 3.33 6.29 -6.90
CA TRP A 70 3.54 4.88 -6.57
C TRP A 70 3.95 4.72 -5.09
N PRO A 71 3.67 3.57 -4.47
CA PRO A 71 4.11 3.29 -3.10
C PRO A 71 5.63 3.15 -3.03
N ARG A 72 6.21 3.53 -1.88
CA ARG A 72 7.65 3.32 -1.62
C ARG A 72 8.06 1.87 -1.86
N GLY A 73 9.13 1.71 -2.66
CA GLY A 73 9.70 0.40 -2.97
C GLY A 73 8.94 -0.40 -4.02
N PHE A 74 8.08 0.25 -4.79
CA PHE A 74 7.57 -0.29 -6.05
C PHE A 74 8.76 -0.60 -7.00
N PRO A 75 8.73 -1.68 -7.79
CA PRO A 75 9.84 -2.00 -8.70
C PRO A 75 10.05 -0.86 -9.71
N VAL A 76 11.20 -0.20 -9.61
CA VAL A 76 11.46 1.05 -10.33
C VAL A 76 11.46 0.88 -11.85
N ASP A 77 11.88 -0.29 -12.32
CA ASP A 77 11.88 -0.70 -13.73
C ASP A 77 10.47 -0.89 -14.32
N LEU A 78 9.44 -0.96 -13.46
CA LEU A 78 8.05 -1.18 -13.85
C LEU A 78 7.15 0.04 -13.66
N ILE A 79 7.65 1.15 -13.10
CA ILE A 79 6.84 2.36 -12.82
C ILE A 79 6.14 2.89 -14.08
N THR A 80 6.85 2.89 -15.21
CA THR A 80 6.33 3.40 -16.48
C THR A 80 5.55 2.35 -17.27
N ASP A 81 5.51 1.10 -16.83
CA ASP A 81 4.77 0.04 -17.50
C ASP A 81 3.28 0.18 -17.18
N ALA A 82 2.50 0.53 -18.22
CA ALA A 82 1.06 0.70 -18.12
C ALA A 82 0.33 -0.56 -17.64
N SER A 83 0.88 -1.76 -17.85
CA SER A 83 0.27 -3.01 -17.37
C SER A 83 0.21 -3.12 -15.85
N THR A 84 0.99 -2.29 -15.13
CA THR A 84 1.05 -2.29 -13.66
C THR A 84 0.07 -1.33 -13.00
N TRP A 85 -0.63 -0.47 -13.75
CA TRP A 85 -1.54 0.51 -13.15
C TRP A 85 -2.78 0.79 -14.00
N ASN A 86 -2.68 0.66 -15.32
CA ASN A 86 -3.80 0.80 -16.24
C ASN A 86 -4.52 -0.54 -16.42
N VAL A 87 -4.88 -1.15 -15.29
CA VAL A 87 -5.57 -2.43 -15.30
C VAL A 87 -7.05 -2.13 -15.59
N SER A 88 -7.42 -2.21 -16.86
CA SER A 88 -8.81 -2.07 -17.35
C SER A 88 -9.75 -2.93 -16.50
N ARG A 89 -10.92 -2.45 -16.06
CA ARG A 89 -11.98 -3.29 -15.44
C ARG A 89 -12.63 -4.29 -16.43
N GLY A 90 -12.00 -4.56 -17.57
CA GLY A 90 -12.54 -5.34 -18.68
C GLY A 90 -12.05 -6.79 -18.66
N VAL A 91 -12.97 -7.68 -19.09
CA VAL A 91 -12.89 -9.14 -19.28
C VAL A 91 -12.08 -9.89 -18.23
N GLU A 92 -12.80 -10.43 -17.24
CA GLU A 92 -12.25 -11.32 -16.21
C GLU A 92 -11.72 -12.60 -16.87
N GLU A 93 -10.46 -12.97 -16.59
CA GLU A 93 -9.84 -14.19 -17.15
C GLU A 93 -10.21 -15.44 -16.33
N GLY A 94 -10.67 -15.21 -15.11
CA GLY A 94 -11.13 -16.23 -14.18
C GLY A 94 -11.52 -15.61 -12.85
N THR A 95 -12.24 -16.39 -12.05
CA THR A 95 -12.61 -16.01 -10.68
C THR A 95 -12.15 -17.12 -9.75
N HIS A 96 -11.23 -16.82 -8.83
CA HIS A 96 -10.88 -17.73 -7.75
C HIS A 96 -11.85 -17.55 -6.58
N GLU A 97 -11.97 -18.56 -5.71
CA GLU A 97 -12.61 -18.35 -4.40
C GLU A 97 -11.89 -17.19 -3.72
N GLY A 98 -12.65 -16.14 -3.40
CA GLY A 98 -12.05 -14.91 -2.89
C GLY A 98 -11.45 -15.09 -1.50
N GLY A 99 -10.62 -14.13 -1.12
CA GLY A 99 -9.97 -14.12 0.20
C GLY A 99 -10.59 -13.13 1.17
N VAL A 100 -10.16 -13.23 2.43
CA VAL A 100 -10.50 -12.30 3.50
C VAL A 100 -9.45 -11.19 3.58
N VAL A 101 -9.86 -9.93 3.50
CA VAL A 101 -8.94 -8.81 3.71
C VAL A 101 -8.54 -8.76 5.18
N THR A 102 -7.26 -8.92 5.48
CA THR A 102 -6.76 -8.93 6.87
C THR A 102 -5.71 -7.84 7.14
N ILE A 103 -5.27 -7.15 6.09
CA ILE A 103 -4.38 -5.99 6.17
C ILE A 103 -4.96 -4.91 5.26
N VAL A 104 -5.08 -3.69 5.76
CA VAL A 104 -5.45 -2.52 4.97
C VAL A 104 -4.41 -1.42 5.14
N GLN A 105 -3.74 -1.07 4.04
CA GLN A 105 -2.90 0.11 3.95
C GLN A 105 -3.75 1.29 3.49
N SER A 106 -3.91 2.31 4.30
CA SER A 106 -4.49 3.56 3.82
C SER A 106 -3.42 4.42 3.16
N LEU A 107 -3.83 5.14 2.12
CA LEU A 107 -3.02 6.22 1.58
C LEU A 107 -2.95 7.37 2.60
N ALA A 108 -2.04 8.32 2.40
CA ALA A 108 -1.91 9.49 3.27
C ALA A 108 -1.96 10.76 2.42
N ASP A 109 -2.78 11.74 2.81
CA ASP A 109 -2.73 13.05 2.16
C ASP A 109 -1.48 13.82 2.60
N HIS A 110 -1.15 14.86 1.85
CA HIS A 110 -0.01 15.75 2.02
C HIS A 110 1.32 15.12 1.63
N ASP A 111 2.03 14.43 2.52
CA ASP A 111 3.33 13.81 2.24
C ASP A 111 3.29 12.27 2.31
N PRO A 112 2.57 11.56 1.42
CA PRO A 112 2.47 10.10 1.46
C PRO A 112 3.84 9.42 1.45
N ASP A 113 3.86 8.18 1.93
CA ASP A 113 5.06 7.36 1.92
C ASP A 113 5.40 6.83 0.52
N VAL A 114 6.01 7.71 -0.24
CA VAL A 114 6.65 7.49 -1.53
C VAL A 114 8.17 7.45 -1.32
N ASP A 115 8.86 6.75 -2.21
CA ASP A 115 10.32 6.63 -2.16
C ASP A 115 11.04 7.97 -2.43
N ALA A 116 12.32 8.02 -2.07
CA ALA A 116 13.14 9.20 -2.26
C ALA A 116 13.30 9.56 -3.74
N LEU A 117 13.30 8.57 -4.64
CA LEU A 117 13.30 8.81 -6.08
C LEU A 117 12.11 9.71 -6.47
N TYR A 118 10.88 9.34 -6.06
CA TYR A 118 9.71 10.19 -6.28
C TYR A 118 9.89 11.59 -5.69
N ARG A 119 10.38 11.69 -4.44
CA ARG A 119 10.57 12.99 -3.76
C ARG A 119 11.59 13.89 -4.44
N LEU A 120 12.59 13.30 -5.08
CA LEU A 120 13.63 14.02 -5.83
C LEU A 120 13.17 14.45 -7.22
N THR A 121 12.24 13.72 -7.84
CA THR A 121 11.84 13.95 -9.24
C THR A 121 10.45 14.55 -9.42
N SER A 122 9.62 14.55 -8.37
CA SER A 122 8.20 14.90 -8.43
C SER A 122 7.81 15.94 -7.36
N HIS A 123 6.53 16.29 -7.28
CA HIS A 123 6.03 17.34 -6.39
C HIS A 123 5.07 16.82 -5.32
N LEU A 124 5.28 17.31 -4.11
CA LEU A 124 4.39 17.20 -2.94
C LEU A 124 3.94 18.63 -2.56
N PRO A 125 2.80 18.84 -1.85
CA PRO A 125 1.92 17.83 -1.31
C PRO A 125 0.90 17.25 -2.32
N LEU A 126 0.43 16.06 -2.01
CA LEU A 126 -0.60 15.33 -2.76
C LEU A 126 -1.92 15.28 -2.00
N SER A 127 -3.02 15.18 -2.74
CA SER A 127 -4.31 14.78 -2.19
C SER A 127 -4.87 13.64 -3.01
N PHE A 128 -5.45 12.65 -2.32
CA PHE A 128 -6.16 11.55 -2.94
C PHE A 128 -7.66 11.73 -2.74
N ARG A 129 -8.43 11.34 -3.74
CA ARG A 129 -9.87 11.50 -3.68
C ARG A 129 -10.48 10.53 -2.66
N SER A 130 -11.08 11.10 -1.62
CA SER A 130 -11.90 10.38 -0.65
C SER A 130 -13.37 10.75 -0.88
N VAL A 131 -14.14 9.90 -1.58
CA VAL A 131 -15.59 10.13 -1.77
C VAL A 131 -16.36 9.15 -0.89
N GLY A 132 -17.05 9.64 0.14
CA GLY A 132 -17.96 8.82 0.95
C GLY A 132 -17.25 7.73 1.77
N SER A 133 -17.85 6.54 1.86
CA SER A 133 -17.25 5.37 2.53
C SER A 133 -15.88 5.05 1.93
N ALA A 134 -14.93 4.65 2.78
CA ALA A 134 -13.54 4.44 2.37
C ALA A 134 -13.47 3.57 1.10
N ARG A 135 -12.95 4.15 0.01
CA ARG A 135 -12.73 3.40 -1.22
C ARG A 135 -11.68 2.34 -0.92
N LEU A 136 -11.94 1.09 -1.29
CA LEU A 136 -11.02 -0.02 -1.09
C LEU A 136 -10.63 -0.64 -2.43
N GLU A 137 -9.34 -0.91 -2.58
CA GLU A 137 -8.74 -1.62 -3.70
C GLU A 137 -8.08 -2.90 -3.17
N VAL A 138 -8.69 -4.06 -3.42
CA VAL A 138 -8.18 -5.36 -2.93
C VAL A 138 -7.16 -5.91 -3.92
N ILE A 139 -6.01 -6.34 -3.41
CA ILE A 139 -4.95 -6.93 -4.23
C ILE A 139 -5.25 -8.43 -4.45
N PRO A 140 -5.42 -8.88 -5.70
CA PRO A 140 -5.71 -10.28 -5.99
C PRO A 140 -4.49 -11.19 -5.73
N PRO A 141 -4.69 -12.51 -5.55
CA PRO A 141 -3.57 -13.45 -5.45
C PRO A 141 -2.77 -13.47 -6.76
N GLY A 142 -1.47 -13.73 -6.68
CA GLY A 142 -0.58 -13.69 -7.85
C GLY A 142 -0.12 -12.30 -8.27
N VAL A 143 -0.56 -11.26 -7.56
CA VAL A 143 -0.18 -9.85 -7.79
C VAL A 143 0.40 -9.26 -6.51
N MET A 144 1.54 -8.59 -6.62
CA MET A 144 2.26 -7.98 -5.51
C MET A 144 2.21 -6.46 -5.57
N THR A 145 2.06 -5.85 -4.39
CA THR A 145 2.16 -4.41 -4.19
C THR A 145 2.83 -4.18 -2.84
N PRO A 146 3.83 -3.29 -2.73
CA PRO A 146 4.42 -2.98 -1.44
C PRO A 146 3.47 -2.13 -0.60
N PHE A 147 3.44 -2.41 0.70
CA PHE A 147 2.80 -1.58 1.72
C PHE A 147 3.80 -1.29 2.84
N ASN A 148 3.63 -0.19 3.56
CA ASN A 148 4.60 0.28 4.55
C ASN A 148 4.10 0.08 5.98
N ALA A 149 4.81 0.62 6.95
CA ALA A 149 4.43 0.60 8.37
C ALA A 149 3.76 1.92 8.82
N GLN A 150 3.09 2.63 7.91
CA GLN A 150 2.40 3.89 8.19
C GLN A 150 0.94 3.74 7.75
N ALA A 151 0.00 4.32 8.50
CA ALA A 151 -1.44 4.24 8.21
C ALA A 151 -1.96 2.83 7.82
N THR A 152 -1.43 1.78 8.43
CA THR A 152 -1.77 0.38 8.10
C THR A 152 -2.50 -0.28 9.26
N VAL A 153 -3.58 -1.01 8.95
CA VAL A 153 -4.36 -1.74 9.94
C VAL A 153 -4.21 -3.22 9.70
N PHE A 154 -3.78 -3.95 10.74
CA PHE A 154 -3.70 -5.40 10.75
C PHE A 154 -4.86 -5.96 11.56
N GLY A 155 -5.67 -6.82 10.94
CA GLY A 155 -6.57 -7.71 11.66
C GLY A 155 -5.78 -8.86 12.28
N LYS A 156 -6.35 -9.49 13.31
CA LYS A 156 -5.72 -10.60 14.06
C LYS A 156 -5.11 -11.70 13.20
N ALA A 157 -5.77 -12.06 12.10
CA ALA A 157 -5.31 -13.09 11.19
C ALA A 157 -4.08 -12.66 10.35
N GLY A 158 -3.83 -11.35 10.20
CA GLY A 158 -2.69 -10.76 9.51
C GLY A 158 -1.51 -10.41 10.42
N PHE A 159 -1.59 -10.62 11.73
CA PHE A 159 -0.57 -10.23 12.71
C PHE A 159 0.82 -10.83 12.46
N CYS A 160 0.91 -12.03 11.87
CA CYS A 160 2.20 -12.60 11.48
C CYS A 160 2.94 -11.72 10.45
N GLY A 161 2.19 -10.95 9.67
CA GLY A 161 2.71 -10.01 8.70
C GLY A 161 3.33 -8.75 9.30
N MET A 162 3.31 -8.57 10.62
CA MET A 162 3.95 -7.43 11.29
C MET A 162 5.44 -7.64 11.57
N LEU A 163 5.98 -8.85 11.36
CA LEU A 163 7.38 -9.15 11.65
C LEU A 163 8.32 -8.47 10.66
N LEU A 164 9.25 -7.68 11.18
CA LEU A 164 10.20 -6.91 10.40
C LEU A 164 11.56 -7.64 10.28
N PRO A 165 12.16 -7.74 9.08
CA PRO A 165 13.52 -8.24 8.92
C PRO A 165 14.54 -7.25 9.52
N VAL A 166 15.37 -7.73 10.45
CA VAL A 166 16.32 -6.88 11.19
C VAL A 166 17.72 -6.80 10.56
N THR A 167 17.96 -7.54 9.47
CA THR A 167 19.28 -7.60 8.80
C THR A 167 19.41 -6.61 7.65
N VAL A 168 18.40 -5.76 7.43
CA VAL A 168 18.37 -4.74 6.37
C VAL A 168 18.17 -3.36 6.96
N HIS A 169 18.37 -2.33 6.15
CA HIS A 169 18.14 -0.95 6.58
C HIS A 169 16.67 -0.71 6.96
N GLY A 170 16.40 0.16 7.94
CA GLY A 170 15.04 0.41 8.44
C GLY A 170 14.06 0.87 7.35
N ARG A 171 14.55 1.66 6.39
CA ARG A 171 13.80 2.12 5.20
C ARG A 171 13.46 1.03 4.17
N VAL A 172 14.08 -0.14 4.32
CA VAL A 172 13.89 -1.32 3.45
C VAL A 172 13.03 -2.36 4.14
N SER A 173 13.13 -2.45 5.46
CA SER A 173 12.59 -3.53 6.28
C SER A 173 11.08 -3.73 6.14
N ASP A 174 10.30 -2.66 6.27
CA ASP A 174 8.83 -2.72 6.19
C ASP A 174 8.35 -3.07 4.77
N ILE A 175 9.01 -2.51 3.75
CA ILE A 175 8.72 -2.84 2.36
C ILE A 175 9.04 -4.31 2.07
N TRP A 176 10.20 -4.82 2.46
CA TRP A 176 10.54 -6.23 2.21
C TRP A 176 9.61 -7.20 2.94
N ARG A 177 9.26 -6.89 4.20
CA ARG A 177 8.19 -7.59 4.92
C ARG A 177 6.92 -7.63 4.07
N SER A 178 6.50 -6.52 3.49
CA SER A 178 5.23 -6.43 2.76
C SER A 178 5.13 -7.43 1.61
N TYR A 179 6.22 -7.64 0.86
CA TYR A 179 6.28 -8.62 -0.22
C TYR A 179 6.20 -10.07 0.30
N VAL A 180 6.98 -10.39 1.33
CA VAL A 180 6.98 -11.73 1.94
C VAL A 180 5.62 -12.04 2.57
N THR A 181 5.03 -11.07 3.26
CA THR A 181 3.69 -11.18 3.84
C THR A 181 2.64 -11.36 2.74
N GLY A 182 2.63 -10.51 1.71
CA GLY A 182 1.69 -10.60 0.60
C GLY A 182 1.70 -11.97 -0.06
N ARG A 183 2.89 -12.53 -0.34
CA ARG A 183 3.02 -13.90 -0.88
C ARG A 183 2.46 -14.96 0.07
N SER A 184 2.79 -14.87 1.35
CA SER A 184 2.39 -15.86 2.36
C SER A 184 0.87 -15.87 2.57
N MET A 185 0.23 -14.70 2.49
CA MET A 185 -1.21 -14.53 2.66
C MET A 185 -2.03 -15.25 1.58
N TRP A 186 -1.48 -15.44 0.38
CA TRP A 186 -2.17 -16.16 -0.69
C TRP A 186 -2.54 -17.58 -0.28
N GLU A 187 -1.62 -18.28 0.38
CA GLU A 187 -1.81 -19.67 0.86
C GLU A 187 -2.88 -19.75 1.95
N ALA A 188 -3.01 -18.69 2.77
CA ALA A 188 -3.99 -18.60 3.84
C ALA A 188 -5.35 -18.03 3.37
N ARG A 189 -5.54 -17.79 2.07
CA ARG A 189 -6.72 -17.09 1.50
C ARG A 189 -6.97 -15.72 2.14
N GLN A 190 -5.89 -15.03 2.48
CA GLN A 190 -5.91 -13.68 3.03
C GLN A 190 -5.51 -12.66 1.97
N ARG A 191 -5.96 -11.42 2.10
CA ARG A 191 -5.69 -10.34 1.15
C ARG A 191 -5.22 -9.07 1.86
N VAL A 192 -4.43 -8.29 1.12
CA VAL A 192 -4.11 -6.90 1.43
C VAL A 192 -5.06 -6.02 0.61
N ALA A 193 -5.53 -4.93 1.18
CA ALA A 193 -6.24 -3.90 0.43
C ALA A 193 -5.66 -2.52 0.70
N PHE A 194 -5.84 -1.62 -0.27
CA PHE A 194 -5.49 -0.21 -0.16
C PHE A 194 -6.76 0.60 0.05
N ALA A 195 -6.70 1.62 0.91
CA ALA A 195 -7.84 2.46 1.25
C ALA A 195 -7.58 3.93 0.95
N SER A 196 -8.64 4.68 0.66
CA SER A 196 -8.59 6.15 0.65
C SER A 196 -8.01 6.72 1.96
N PRO A 197 -7.37 7.90 1.95
CA PRO A 197 -6.63 8.37 3.11
C PRO A 197 -7.49 8.66 4.34
N PHE A 198 -7.15 8.04 5.47
CA PHE A 198 -7.67 8.39 6.80
C PHE A 198 -6.72 9.28 7.60
N VAL A 199 -5.50 9.48 7.12
CA VAL A 199 -4.51 10.39 7.71
C VAL A 199 -4.07 11.47 6.73
N THR A 200 -3.59 12.56 7.30
CA THR A 200 -2.72 13.53 6.66
C THR A 200 -1.33 13.36 7.25
N GLN A 201 -0.33 13.13 6.41
CA GLN A 201 1.06 12.95 6.84
C GLN A 201 1.84 14.24 6.70
N CYS A 202 2.38 14.73 7.81
CA CYS A 202 3.18 15.95 7.88
C CYS A 202 4.63 15.61 8.24
N ARG A 203 5.39 15.15 7.24
CA ARG A 203 6.68 14.51 7.46
C ARG A 203 7.70 15.43 8.13
N ASN A 204 8.53 14.85 8.99
CA ASN A 204 9.68 15.51 9.58
C ASN A 204 10.72 15.94 8.51
N PRO A 205 11.56 16.95 8.78
CA PRO A 205 12.64 17.32 7.86
C PRO A 205 13.65 16.18 7.68
N HIS A 206 13.86 15.74 6.43
CA HIS A 206 14.84 14.71 6.07
C HIS A 206 15.70 15.15 4.87
N SER A 207 16.86 14.51 4.72
CA SER A 207 17.68 14.62 3.51
C SER A 207 17.22 13.57 2.49
N TYR A 208 16.59 14.02 1.39
CA TYR A 208 16.11 13.10 0.35
C TYR A 208 17.24 12.32 -0.33
N LEU A 209 18.45 12.88 -0.42
CA LEU A 209 19.61 12.16 -0.94
C LEU A 209 20.06 11.04 0.01
N ALA A 210 20.06 11.30 1.33
CA ALA A 210 20.39 10.25 2.30
C ALA A 210 19.32 9.15 2.32
N ASP A 211 18.05 9.51 2.19
CA ASP A 211 16.95 8.56 2.04
C ASP A 211 17.11 7.71 0.78
N PHE A 212 17.50 8.31 -0.36
CA PHE A 212 17.77 7.60 -1.60
C PHE A 212 18.88 6.54 -1.43
N ASP A 213 20.00 6.91 -0.79
CA ASP A 213 21.08 5.96 -0.51
C ASP A 213 20.61 4.82 0.42
N ALA A 214 19.83 5.16 1.45
CA ALA A 214 19.25 4.22 2.40
C ALA A 214 18.17 3.28 1.81
N GLU A 215 17.61 3.63 0.65
CA GLU A 215 16.63 2.85 -0.11
C GLU A 215 17.25 2.07 -1.28
N SER A 216 18.57 2.13 -1.48
CA SER A 216 19.27 1.45 -2.60
C SER A 216 18.81 0.02 -2.87
N ASP A 217 18.67 -0.80 -1.83
CA ASP A 217 18.18 -2.18 -1.94
C ASP A 217 16.74 -2.28 -2.49
N LEU A 218 15.90 -1.27 -2.31
CA LEU A 218 14.57 -1.21 -2.91
C LEU A 218 14.65 -1.06 -4.43
N TYR A 219 15.57 -0.22 -4.91
CA TYR A 219 15.73 0.05 -6.34
C TYR A 219 16.41 -1.10 -7.07
N GLU A 220 17.39 -1.75 -6.43
CA GLU A 220 18.24 -2.75 -7.08
C GLU A 220 17.72 -4.19 -6.92
N ARG A 221 16.99 -4.50 -5.84
CA ARG A 221 16.72 -5.90 -5.45
C ARG A 221 15.25 -6.28 -5.40
N VAL A 222 14.32 -5.32 -5.37
CA VAL A 222 12.88 -5.63 -5.30
C VAL A 222 12.43 -6.46 -6.50
N GLY A 223 12.88 -6.14 -7.72
CA GLY A 223 12.54 -6.93 -8.91
C GLY A 223 12.97 -8.41 -8.79
N VAL A 224 14.15 -8.66 -8.21
CA VAL A 224 14.65 -10.02 -7.94
C VAL A 224 13.84 -10.70 -6.84
N LEU A 225 13.51 -9.98 -5.78
CA LEU A 225 12.68 -10.49 -4.68
C LEU A 225 11.29 -10.90 -5.17
N VAL A 226 10.62 -10.03 -5.93
CA VAL A 226 9.31 -10.31 -6.54
C VAL A 226 9.40 -11.55 -7.44
N SER A 227 10.38 -11.60 -8.33
CA SER A 227 10.59 -12.75 -9.23
C SER A 227 10.87 -14.05 -8.48
N TRP A 228 11.49 -13.99 -7.31
CA TRP A 228 11.73 -15.15 -6.46
C TRP A 228 10.46 -15.62 -5.74
N LEU A 229 9.67 -14.68 -5.20
CA LEU A 229 8.44 -14.98 -4.47
C LEU A 229 7.31 -15.51 -5.38
N LEU A 230 7.33 -15.18 -6.68
CA LEU A 230 6.33 -15.64 -7.65
C LEU A 230 6.55 -17.09 -8.13
N LYS A 231 7.70 -17.69 -7.83
CA LYS A 231 7.99 -19.10 -8.12
C LYS A 231 7.28 -20.02 -7.14
#